data_AF-A0A4P9WRW8-F1
#
_entry.id   AF-A0A4P9WRW8-F1
#
_cell.length_a   1.000
_cell.length_b   1.000
_cell.length_c   1.000
_cell.angle_alpha   90.00
_cell.angle_beta   90.00
_cell.angle_gamma   90.00
#
_symmetry.space_group_name_H-M   'P 1'
#
loop_
_entity.id
_entity.type
_entity.pdbx_description
1 polymer ?
#
loop_
_entity_poly.entity_id
_entity_poly.type
_entity_poly.pdbx_seq_one_letter_code
_entity_poly.pdbx_strand_id
1 'polypeptide(L)'
;WETVIPQLLARLDHPEPFVRRQLTILICRIGAASPHLVVYHAVVESQPDSSQQAETSASYSRDAYHQILASLQQTGSATLVSQVQKMIFELQRATVLWEEMWLNKLTHLQNDVAKRIDRFDADSARIFANGKLSDRERNTLAKTGRVSIVAPIVRAIEAMCAMTTRAEPGTPHEKWFHATYKVPIEEALAALAGSGDLKEAWKMFKQVCVCFVDSGPFALMSMAC
;
A
#
# COMPACT_ATOMS: atom_id res chain seq x y z
N TRP A 1 5.83 -36.96 1.80
CA TRP A 1 5.54 -35.63 2.38
C TRP A 1 5.01 -34.63 1.37
N GLU A 2 5.27 -34.80 0.07
CA GLU A 2 4.89 -33.85 -0.99
C GLU A 2 3.41 -33.49 -1.04
N THR A 3 2.53 -34.49 -0.91
CA THR A 3 1.06 -34.32 -0.96
C THR A 3 0.47 -33.54 0.21
N VAL A 4 1.22 -33.41 1.31
CA VAL A 4 0.75 -32.76 2.55
C VAL A 4 1.45 -31.43 2.84
N ILE A 5 2.26 -30.93 1.91
CA ILE A 5 3.01 -29.66 2.09
C ILE A 5 2.08 -28.48 2.42
N PRO A 6 0.96 -28.25 1.70
CA PRO A 6 0.04 -27.16 2.05
C PRO A 6 -0.46 -27.25 3.50
N GLN A 7 -0.74 -28.46 3.99
CA GLN A 7 -1.21 -28.71 5.35
C GLN A 7 -0.12 -28.49 6.40
N LEU A 8 1.15 -28.77 6.06
CA LEU A 8 2.30 -28.48 6.94
C LEU A 8 2.55 -26.97 7.05
N LEU A 9 2.51 -26.26 5.93
CA LEU A 9 2.70 -24.81 5.87
C LEU A 9 1.61 -24.07 6.65
N ALA A 10 0.35 -24.50 6.52
CA ALA A 10 -0.80 -23.97 7.26
C ALA A 10 -0.75 -24.22 8.79
N ARG A 11 0.32 -24.83 9.31
CA ARG A 11 0.52 -25.07 10.74
C ARG A 11 1.80 -24.45 11.28
N LEU A 12 2.48 -23.62 10.50
CA LEU A 12 3.65 -22.85 10.95
C LEU A 12 3.30 -21.78 11.99
N ASP A 13 2.02 -21.44 12.14
CA ASP A 13 1.45 -20.52 13.14
C ASP A 13 0.97 -21.23 14.42
N HIS A 14 1.18 -22.55 14.55
CA HIS A 14 0.69 -23.34 15.67
C HIS A 14 1.11 -22.75 17.03
N PRO A 15 0.24 -22.72 18.07
CA PRO A 15 0.54 -22.06 19.35
C PRO A 15 1.75 -22.67 20.06
N GLU A 16 1.95 -23.99 19.94
CA GLU A 16 3.07 -24.72 20.56
C GLU A 16 4.42 -24.45 19.84
N PRO A 17 5.42 -23.83 20.50
CA PRO A 17 6.71 -23.50 19.88
C PRO A 17 7.49 -24.73 19.40
N PHE A 18 7.38 -25.84 20.14
CA PHE A 18 8.03 -27.09 19.76
C PHE A 18 7.51 -27.60 18.41
N VAL A 19 6.18 -27.56 18.21
CA VAL A 19 5.54 -27.98 16.96
C VAL A 19 6.01 -27.11 15.80
N ARG A 20 6.01 -25.78 15.95
CA ARG A 20 6.52 -24.86 14.93
C ARG A 20 7.95 -25.21 14.53
N ARG A 21 8.83 -25.39 15.52
CA ARG A 21 10.24 -25.73 15.28
C ARG A 21 10.39 -27.04 14.51
N GLN A 22 9.65 -28.09 14.88
CA GLN A 22 9.71 -29.37 14.17
C GLN A 22 9.19 -29.26 12.74
N LEU A 23 8.10 -28.51 12.52
CA LEU A 23 7.55 -28.25 11.19
C LEU A 23 8.55 -27.48 10.32
N THR A 24 9.16 -26.41 10.82
CA THR A 24 10.18 -25.65 10.09
C THR A 24 11.36 -26.54 9.71
N ILE A 25 11.88 -27.35 10.64
CA ILE A 25 12.99 -28.28 10.36
C ILE A 25 12.59 -29.29 9.27
N LEU A 26 11.39 -29.87 9.36
CA LEU A 26 10.89 -30.82 8.38
C LEU A 26 10.78 -30.17 6.99
N ILE A 27 10.21 -28.96 6.91
CA ILE A 27 10.04 -28.23 5.65
C ILE A 27 11.41 -27.83 5.07
N CYS A 28 12.38 -27.43 5.88
CA CYS A 28 13.74 -27.18 5.42
C CYS A 28 14.38 -28.44 4.80
N ARG A 29 14.18 -29.62 5.42
CA ARG A 29 14.66 -30.91 4.86
C ARG A 29 13.97 -31.26 3.54
N ILE A 30 12.66 -31.02 3.43
CA ILE A 30 11.91 -31.20 2.18
C ILE A 30 12.44 -30.24 1.11
N GLY A 31 12.64 -28.96 1.46
CA GLY A 31 13.16 -27.94 0.55
C GLY A 31 14.58 -28.21 0.07
N ALA A 32 15.42 -28.83 0.91
CA ALA A 32 16.75 -29.29 0.53
C ALA A 32 16.71 -30.37 -0.57
N ALA A 33 15.75 -31.29 -0.50
CA ALA A 33 15.60 -32.37 -1.49
C ALA A 33 14.79 -31.94 -2.73
N SER A 34 13.81 -31.06 -2.57
CA SER A 34 12.85 -30.67 -3.60
C SER A 34 12.41 -29.22 -3.40
N PRO A 35 13.27 -28.25 -3.77
CA PRO A 35 13.06 -26.83 -3.46
C PRO A 35 11.82 -26.23 -4.16
N HIS A 36 11.46 -26.77 -5.33
CA HIS A 36 10.30 -26.33 -6.13
C HIS A 36 8.96 -26.48 -5.40
N LEU A 37 8.86 -27.37 -4.41
CA LEU A 37 7.63 -27.60 -3.66
C LEU A 37 7.34 -26.55 -2.58
N VAL A 38 8.38 -25.84 -2.12
CA VAL A 38 8.29 -24.92 -0.97
C VAL A 38 8.62 -23.48 -1.32
N VAL A 39 9.40 -23.23 -2.38
CA VAL A 39 9.93 -21.90 -2.71
C VAL A 39 8.84 -20.87 -2.95
N TYR A 40 7.77 -21.22 -3.67
CA TYR A 40 6.67 -20.29 -3.95
C TYR A 40 6.01 -19.80 -2.65
N HIS A 41 5.57 -20.73 -1.81
CA HIS A 41 4.96 -20.41 -0.52
C HIS A 41 5.92 -19.62 0.39
N ALA A 42 7.18 -20.04 0.47
CA ALA A 42 8.16 -19.36 1.30
C ALA A 42 8.42 -17.92 0.85
N VAL A 43 8.43 -17.65 -0.46
CA VAL A 43 8.56 -16.29 -0.97
C VAL A 43 7.31 -15.46 -0.68
N VAL A 44 6.11 -15.96 -1.02
CA VAL A 44 4.84 -15.24 -0.84
C VAL A 44 4.62 -14.85 0.63
N GLU A 45 4.77 -15.81 1.53
CA GLU A 45 4.45 -15.65 2.96
C GLU A 45 5.56 -14.90 3.73
N SER A 46 6.74 -14.73 3.14
CA SER A 46 7.82 -13.90 3.71
C SER A 46 7.64 -12.41 3.42
N GLN A 47 6.75 -12.04 2.48
CA GLN A 47 6.54 -10.63 2.16
C GLN A 47 5.87 -9.90 3.33
N PRO A 48 6.20 -8.62 3.57
CA PRO A 48 5.50 -7.82 4.56
C PRO A 48 4.05 -7.58 4.10
N ASP A 49 3.08 -7.84 4.99
CA ASP A 49 1.69 -7.46 4.73
C ASP A 49 1.59 -5.94 4.66
N SER A 50 0.96 -5.42 3.61
CA SER A 50 0.71 -3.98 3.45
C SER A 50 -0.31 -3.45 4.47
N SER A 51 -1.00 -4.33 5.20
CA SER A 51 -1.90 -4.04 6.30
C SER A 51 -1.16 -4.06 7.64
N GLN A 52 -0.99 -2.89 8.27
CA GLN A 52 -0.29 -2.64 9.54
C GLN A 52 -0.93 -3.27 10.79
N GLN A 53 -1.63 -4.41 10.68
CA GLN A 53 -2.18 -5.15 11.81
C GLN A 53 -1.51 -6.52 11.87
N ALA A 54 -0.23 -6.55 12.24
CA ALA A 54 0.47 -7.81 12.50
C ALA A 54 0.20 -8.25 13.94
N GLU A 55 -0.74 -9.19 14.10
CA GLU A 55 -0.90 -9.98 15.32
C GLU A 55 0.36 -10.82 15.60
N THR A 56 0.59 -11.20 16.86
CA THR A 56 1.74 -12.02 17.28
C THR A 56 1.88 -13.33 16.50
N SER A 57 0.76 -13.94 16.09
CA SER A 57 0.71 -15.17 15.29
C SER A 57 1.29 -14.99 13.87
N ALA A 58 1.07 -13.83 13.25
CA ALA A 58 1.62 -13.50 11.93
C ALA A 58 3.16 -13.34 11.98
N SER A 59 3.68 -12.89 13.13
CA SER A 59 5.12 -12.74 13.34
C SER A 59 5.85 -14.09 13.34
N TYR A 60 5.32 -15.11 14.04
CA TYR A 60 5.98 -16.42 14.15
C TYR A 60 6.02 -17.18 12.82
N SER A 61 4.93 -17.09 12.05
CA SER A 61 4.84 -17.72 10.73
C SER A 61 5.85 -17.10 9.75
N ARG A 62 5.93 -15.76 9.73
CA ARG A 62 6.90 -15.03 8.89
C ARG A 62 8.35 -15.39 9.22
N ASP A 63 8.71 -15.49 10.50
CA ASP A 63 10.05 -15.91 10.92
C ASP A 63 10.38 -17.33 10.43
N ALA A 64 9.40 -18.24 10.44
CA ALA A 64 9.58 -19.59 9.91
C ALA A 64 9.82 -19.58 8.38
N TYR A 65 9.07 -18.77 7.62
CA TYR A 65 9.28 -18.63 6.18
C TYR A 65 10.63 -18.01 5.82
N HIS A 66 11.11 -17.03 6.59
CA HIS A 66 12.48 -16.50 6.42
C HIS A 66 13.54 -17.56 6.69
N GLN A 67 13.36 -18.41 7.70
CA GLN A 67 14.27 -19.54 7.96
C GLN A 67 14.27 -20.56 6.81
N ILE A 68 13.09 -20.87 6.25
CA ILE A 68 12.96 -21.76 5.09
C ILE A 68 13.70 -21.16 3.87
N LEU A 69 13.50 -19.87 3.58
CA LEU A 69 14.21 -19.19 2.48
C LEU A 69 15.73 -19.21 2.67
N ALA A 70 16.21 -18.92 3.88
CA ALA A 70 17.63 -18.99 4.20
C ALA A 70 18.19 -20.41 3.98
N SER A 71 17.46 -21.44 4.39
CA SER A 71 17.84 -22.84 4.17
C SER A 71 17.90 -23.19 2.68
N LEU A 72 16.96 -22.72 1.86
CA LEU A 72 16.95 -22.94 0.41
C LEU A 72 18.17 -22.29 -0.26
N GLN A 73 18.50 -21.06 0.15
CA GLN A 73 19.68 -20.35 -0.36
C GLN A 73 20.98 -21.08 0.01
N GLN A 74 21.09 -21.57 1.25
CA GLN A 74 22.26 -22.31 1.73
C GLN A 74 22.43 -23.69 1.09
N THR A 75 21.32 -24.31 0.65
CA THR A 75 21.33 -25.65 0.02
C THR A 75 21.51 -25.58 -1.51
N GLY A 76 21.95 -24.43 -2.04
CA GLY A 76 22.27 -24.28 -3.46
C GLY A 76 21.10 -23.86 -4.37
N SER A 77 19.93 -23.53 -3.79
CA SER A 77 18.74 -23.06 -4.55
C SER A 77 18.62 -21.53 -4.62
N ALA A 78 19.71 -20.79 -4.41
CA ALA A 78 19.69 -19.33 -4.37
C ALA A 78 19.15 -18.69 -5.67
N THR A 79 19.55 -19.20 -6.84
CA THR A 79 19.05 -18.71 -8.13
C THR A 79 17.55 -18.92 -8.28
N LEU A 80 17.04 -20.09 -7.89
CA LEU A 80 15.60 -20.40 -7.93
C LEU A 80 14.82 -19.43 -7.04
N VAL A 81 15.29 -19.21 -5.80
CA VAL A 81 14.67 -18.25 -4.87
C VAL A 81 14.61 -16.86 -5.50
N SER A 82 15.72 -16.38 -6.06
CA SER A 82 15.80 -15.05 -6.70
C SER A 82 14.88 -14.94 -7.92
N GLN A 83 14.80 -15.99 -8.76
CA GLN A 83 13.93 -16.02 -9.92
C GLN A 83 12.44 -16.01 -9.53
N VAL A 84 12.07 -16.78 -8.50
CA VAL A 84 10.69 -16.82 -7.99
C VAL A 84 10.31 -15.49 -7.33
N GLN A 85 11.21 -14.87 -6.56
CA GLN A 85 11.04 -13.52 -6.02
C GLN A 85 10.78 -12.50 -7.13
N LYS A 86 11.63 -12.51 -8.17
CA LYS A 86 11.45 -11.61 -9.31
C LYS A 86 10.14 -11.89 -10.04
N MET A 87 9.80 -13.16 -10.31
CA MET A 87 8.55 -13.54 -10.95
C MET A 87 7.33 -13.05 -10.17
N ILE A 88 7.28 -13.28 -8.86
CA ILE A 88 6.16 -12.84 -8.02
C ILE A 88 6.06 -11.31 -8.02
N PHE A 89 7.18 -10.61 -7.87
CA PHE A 89 7.21 -9.15 -7.94
C PHE A 89 6.67 -8.62 -9.27
N GLU A 90 7.11 -9.19 -10.40
CA GLU A 90 6.66 -8.77 -11.73
C GLU A 90 5.20 -9.12 -11.99
N LEU A 91 4.72 -10.28 -11.52
CA LEU A 91 3.31 -10.66 -11.63
C LEU A 91 2.43 -9.71 -10.81
N GLN A 92 2.81 -9.40 -9.56
CA GLN A 92 2.09 -8.44 -8.74
C GLN A 92 2.02 -7.07 -9.43
N ARG A 93 3.15 -6.59 -9.96
CA ARG A 93 3.26 -5.32 -10.68
C ARG A 93 2.44 -5.25 -11.96
N ALA A 94 2.27 -6.37 -12.67
CA ALA A 94 1.45 -6.44 -13.87
C ALA A 94 -0.05 -6.56 -13.57
N THR A 95 -0.42 -7.12 -12.41
CA THR A 95 -1.83 -7.31 -12.01
C THR A 95 -2.45 -6.11 -11.30
N VAL A 96 -1.63 -5.21 -10.77
CA VAL A 96 -2.08 -4.04 -10.01
C VAL A 96 -1.30 -2.83 -10.48
N LEU A 97 -1.89 -2.08 -11.40
CA LEU A 97 -1.28 -0.89 -11.98
C LEU A 97 -1.36 0.29 -11.01
N TRP A 98 -0.45 1.26 -11.15
CA TRP A 98 -0.41 2.42 -10.27
C TRP A 98 -1.73 3.20 -10.27
N GLU A 99 -2.34 3.44 -11.43
CA GLU A 99 -3.64 4.11 -11.53
C GLU A 99 -4.78 3.33 -10.83
N GLU A 100 -4.74 2.00 -10.82
CA GLU A 100 -5.73 1.17 -10.13
C GLU A 100 -5.55 1.28 -8.61
N MET A 101 -4.29 1.26 -8.14
CA MET A 101 -3.97 1.51 -6.73
C MET A 101 -4.45 2.89 -6.28
N TRP A 102 -4.20 3.91 -7.10
CA TRP A 102 -4.64 5.28 -6.84
C TRP A 102 -6.15 5.42 -6.82
N LEU A 103 -6.85 4.86 -7.81
CA LEU A 103 -8.30 4.87 -7.88
C LEU A 103 -8.91 4.20 -6.64
N ASN A 104 -8.42 3.02 -6.29
CA ASN A 104 -8.87 2.28 -5.10
C ASN A 104 -8.65 3.11 -3.82
N LYS A 105 -7.44 3.65 -3.64
CA LYS A 105 -7.10 4.44 -2.44
C LYS A 105 -7.94 5.71 -2.32
N LEU A 106 -8.10 6.46 -3.41
CA LEU A 106 -8.87 7.71 -3.41
C LEU A 106 -10.37 7.45 -3.19
N THR A 107 -10.92 6.39 -3.77
CA THR A 107 -12.30 5.95 -3.50
C THR A 107 -12.52 5.63 -2.02
N HIS A 108 -11.58 4.90 -1.39
CA HIS A 108 -11.68 4.61 0.05
C HIS A 108 -11.56 5.85 0.94
N LEU A 109 -10.77 6.85 0.53
CA LEU A 109 -10.60 8.11 1.28
C LEU A 109 -11.79 9.06 1.10
N GLN A 110 -12.53 8.99 -0.01
CA GLN A 110 -13.57 9.95 -0.41
C GLN A 110 -14.59 10.26 0.71
N ASN A 111 -15.10 9.23 1.40
CA ASN A 111 -16.09 9.41 2.46
C ASN A 111 -15.51 10.01 3.74
N ASP A 112 -14.27 9.63 4.11
CA ASP A 112 -13.60 10.20 5.29
C ASP A 112 -13.24 11.67 5.04
N VAL A 113 -12.77 12.00 3.84
CA VAL A 113 -12.43 13.38 3.45
C VAL A 113 -13.67 14.27 3.50
N ALA A 114 -14.80 13.84 2.92
CA ALA A 114 -16.04 14.62 2.95
C ALA A 114 -16.45 14.96 4.39
N LYS A 115 -16.47 13.97 5.29
CA LYS A 115 -16.81 14.17 6.71
C LYS A 115 -15.85 15.12 7.43
N ARG A 116 -14.56 15.04 7.13
CA ARG A 116 -13.52 15.90 7.71
C ARG A 116 -13.66 17.35 7.23
N ILE A 117 -14.00 17.56 5.96
CA ILE A 117 -14.26 18.88 5.41
C ILE A 117 -15.49 19.50 6.09
N ASP A 118 -16.61 18.76 6.18
CA ASP A 118 -17.83 19.26 6.83
C ASP A 118 -17.58 19.62 8.30
N ARG A 119 -16.81 18.79 9.01
CA ARG A 119 -16.41 19.06 10.39
C ARG A 119 -15.56 20.31 10.51
N PHE A 120 -14.57 20.46 9.63
CA PHE A 120 -13.71 21.65 9.60
C PHE A 120 -14.51 22.93 9.33
N ASP A 121 -15.44 22.90 8.37
CA ASP A 121 -16.29 24.03 8.03
C ASP A 121 -17.17 24.44 9.22
N ALA A 122 -17.79 23.46 9.91
CA ALA A 122 -18.59 23.71 11.10
C ALA A 122 -17.74 24.28 12.27
N ASP A 123 -16.57 23.70 12.53
CA ASP A 123 -15.66 24.17 13.58
C ASP A 123 -15.13 25.58 13.28
N SER A 124 -14.78 25.86 12.02
CA SER A 124 -14.35 27.18 11.55
C SER A 124 -15.45 28.22 11.76
N ALA A 125 -16.68 27.93 11.31
CA ALA A 125 -17.83 28.83 11.52
C ALA A 125 -18.05 29.16 13.00
N ARG A 126 -17.93 28.17 13.90
CA ARG A 126 -18.03 28.36 15.35
C ARG A 126 -16.89 29.21 15.92
N ILE A 127 -15.66 29.01 15.45
CA ILE A 127 -14.50 29.82 15.85
C ILE A 127 -14.72 31.29 15.47
N PHE A 128 -15.18 31.56 14.24
CA PHE A 128 -15.39 32.93 13.76
C PHE A 128 -16.61 33.63 14.36
N ALA A 129 -17.62 32.87 14.81
CA ALA A 129 -18.76 33.42 15.56
C ALA A 129 -18.40 33.77 17.02
N ASN A 130 -17.26 33.31 17.55
CA ASN A 130 -16.88 33.55 18.93
C ASN A 130 -16.29 34.96 19.13
N GLY A 131 -17.10 35.86 19.69
CA GLY A 131 -16.70 37.24 19.99
C GLY A 131 -15.64 37.39 21.08
N LYS A 132 -15.24 36.32 21.79
CA LYS A 132 -14.20 36.37 22.83
C LYS A 132 -12.77 36.30 22.29
N LEU A 133 -12.62 35.85 21.04
CA LEU A 133 -11.31 35.67 20.42
C LEU A 133 -10.98 36.87 19.54
N SER A 134 -9.73 37.29 19.54
CA SER A 134 -9.21 38.26 18.55
C SER A 134 -9.16 37.64 17.14
N ASP A 135 -9.12 38.48 16.11
CA ASP A 135 -9.00 38.02 14.71
C ASP A 135 -7.73 37.17 14.49
N ARG A 136 -6.64 37.53 15.17
CA ARG A 136 -5.38 36.79 15.11
C ARG A 136 -5.53 35.39 15.69
N GLU A 137 -6.15 35.26 16.85
CA GLU A 137 -6.39 33.97 17.51
C GLU A 137 -7.31 33.07 16.69
N ARG A 138 -8.41 33.64 16.15
CA ARG A 138 -9.34 32.91 15.27
C ARG A 138 -8.61 32.34 14.04
N ASN A 139 -7.79 33.15 13.39
CA ASN A 139 -7.01 32.72 12.24
C ASN A 139 -5.97 31.64 12.59
N THR A 140 -5.31 31.74 13.74
CA THR A 140 -4.36 30.69 14.18
C THR A 140 -5.06 29.37 14.50
N LEU A 141 -6.20 29.42 15.20
CA LEU A 141 -6.97 28.23 15.55
C LEU A 141 -7.54 27.54 14.31
N ALA A 142 -8.07 28.30 13.35
CA ALA A 142 -8.54 27.76 12.09
C ALA A 142 -7.42 27.08 11.29
N LYS A 143 -6.23 27.71 11.21
CA LYS A 143 -5.06 27.12 10.53
C LYS A 143 -4.58 25.83 11.21
N THR A 144 -4.42 25.83 12.53
CA THR A 144 -3.98 24.64 13.27
C THR A 144 -5.03 23.52 13.20
N GLY A 145 -6.31 23.87 13.31
CA GLY A 145 -7.44 22.94 13.17
C GLY A 145 -7.46 22.27 11.80
N ARG A 146 -7.27 23.04 10.72
CA ARG A 146 -7.14 22.51 9.36
C ARG A 146 -6.03 21.47 9.28
N VAL A 147 -4.81 21.85 9.67
CA VAL A 147 -3.63 20.97 9.59
C VAL A 147 -3.87 19.67 10.35
N SER A 148 -4.44 19.76 11.56
CA SER A 148 -4.76 18.58 12.38
C SER A 148 -5.78 17.65 11.70
N ILE A 149 -6.84 18.21 11.12
CA ILE A 149 -7.91 17.44 10.47
C ILE A 149 -7.42 16.72 9.21
N VAL A 150 -6.57 17.37 8.39
CA VAL A 150 -6.10 16.79 7.12
C VAL A 150 -4.83 15.96 7.21
N ALA A 151 -4.03 16.11 8.27
CA ALA A 151 -2.74 15.42 8.41
C ALA A 151 -2.80 13.88 8.20
N PRO A 152 -3.85 13.15 8.65
CA PRO A 152 -3.95 11.71 8.35
C PRO A 152 -4.14 11.40 6.87
N ILE A 153 -4.91 12.24 6.15
CA ILE A 153 -5.15 12.08 4.70
C ILE A 153 -3.87 12.41 3.94
N VAL A 154 -3.23 13.54 4.27
CA VAL A 154 -1.97 13.97 3.65
C VAL A 154 -0.92 12.87 3.77
N ARG A 155 -0.71 12.32 4.97
CA ARG A 155 0.23 11.20 5.18
C ARG A 155 -0.13 9.96 4.37
N ALA A 156 -1.42 9.63 4.26
CA ALA A 156 -1.85 8.47 3.46
C ALA A 156 -1.57 8.66 1.96
N ILE A 157 -1.72 9.88 1.45
CA ILE A 157 -1.42 10.21 0.04
C ILE A 157 0.09 10.33 -0.18
N GLU A 158 0.85 10.89 0.76
CA GLU A 158 2.32 10.93 0.70
C GLU A 158 2.92 9.53 0.63
N ALA A 159 2.35 8.56 1.36
CA ALA A 159 2.76 7.17 1.27
C ALA A 159 2.52 6.60 -0.14
N MET A 160 1.40 6.92 -0.79
CA MET A 160 1.14 6.55 -2.19
C MET A 160 2.16 7.21 -3.13
N CYS A 161 2.41 8.51 -2.98
CA CYS A 161 3.41 9.22 -3.79
C CYS A 161 4.80 8.60 -3.64
N ALA A 162 5.19 8.19 -2.43
CA ALA A 162 6.47 7.53 -2.19
C ALA A 162 6.61 6.21 -2.98
N MET A 163 5.52 5.47 -3.15
CA MET A 163 5.50 4.20 -3.89
C MET A 163 5.34 4.39 -5.40
N THR A 164 4.80 5.52 -5.86
CA THR A 164 4.51 5.75 -7.29
C THR A 164 5.25 6.97 -7.84
N THR A 165 4.80 8.20 -7.60
CA THR A 165 5.27 9.41 -8.29
C THR A 165 6.71 9.79 -7.94
N ARG A 166 7.16 9.40 -6.74
CA ARG A 166 8.51 9.65 -6.22
C ARG A 166 9.42 8.42 -6.31
N ALA A 167 8.87 7.25 -6.63
CA ALA A 167 9.66 6.05 -6.92
C ALA A 167 10.22 6.11 -8.36
N GLU A 168 11.32 5.42 -8.62
CA GLU A 168 11.88 5.34 -9.97
C GLU A 168 11.01 4.41 -10.85
N PRO A 169 10.55 4.85 -12.04
CA PRO A 169 9.71 4.02 -12.90
C PRO A 169 10.54 2.95 -13.61
N GLY A 170 10.24 1.68 -13.36
CA GLY A 170 10.90 0.52 -13.92
C GLY A 170 10.28 0.00 -15.22
N THR A 171 9.00 0.27 -15.48
CA THR A 171 8.30 -0.18 -16.71
C THR A 171 7.95 0.97 -17.65
N PRO A 172 7.71 0.70 -18.96
CA PRO A 172 7.18 1.71 -19.87
C PRO A 172 5.85 2.33 -19.40
N HIS A 173 4.97 1.52 -18.80
CA HIS A 173 3.69 1.98 -18.27
C HIS A 173 3.86 2.92 -17.08
N GLU A 174 4.78 2.61 -16.16
CA GLU A 174 5.13 3.47 -15.03
C GLU A 174 5.72 4.82 -15.49
N LYS A 175 6.54 4.80 -16.55
CA LYS A 175 7.06 6.04 -17.18
C LYS A 175 5.94 6.88 -17.79
N TRP A 176 4.99 6.25 -18.47
CA TRP A 176 3.79 6.92 -18.97
C TRP A 176 2.97 7.51 -17.81
N PHE A 177 2.71 6.75 -16.74
CA PHE A 177 1.99 7.23 -15.57
C PHE A 177 2.67 8.47 -14.96
N HIS A 178 4.01 8.46 -14.85
CA HIS A 178 4.77 9.63 -14.40
C HIS A 178 4.55 10.83 -15.32
N ALA A 179 4.70 10.65 -16.63
CA ALA A 179 4.54 11.73 -17.60
C ALA A 179 3.13 12.34 -17.56
N THR A 180 2.10 11.53 -17.29
CA THR A 180 0.70 11.98 -17.33
C THR A 180 0.20 12.51 -15.98
N TYR A 181 0.53 11.87 -14.86
CA TYR A 181 -0.16 12.09 -13.58
C TYR A 181 0.71 12.61 -12.44
N LYS A 182 2.04 12.55 -12.55
CA LYS A 182 2.93 12.96 -11.46
C LYS A 182 2.68 14.40 -11.02
N VAL A 183 2.68 15.34 -11.97
CA VAL A 183 2.50 16.76 -11.68
C VAL A 183 1.10 17.05 -11.09
N PRO A 184 -0.02 16.61 -11.72
CA PRO A 184 -1.35 16.81 -11.14
C PRO A 184 -1.51 16.26 -9.72
N ILE A 185 -0.94 15.08 -9.43
CA ILE A 185 -1.01 14.46 -8.09
C ILE A 185 -0.24 15.28 -7.07
N GLU A 186 0.97 15.73 -7.41
CA GLU A 186 1.82 16.50 -6.50
C GLU A 186 1.24 17.90 -6.23
N GLU A 187 0.65 18.54 -7.24
CA GLU A 187 -0.07 19.81 -7.08
C GLU A 187 -1.31 19.65 -6.20
N ALA A 188 -2.11 18.59 -6.39
CA ALA A 188 -3.27 18.31 -5.56
C ALA A 188 -2.88 18.06 -4.09
N LEU A 189 -1.77 17.34 -3.87
CA LEU A 189 -1.22 17.10 -2.53
C LEU A 189 -0.75 18.40 -1.88
N ALA A 190 -0.04 19.26 -2.62
CA ALA A 190 0.41 20.56 -2.15
C ALA A 190 -0.77 21.47 -1.79
N ALA A 191 -1.84 21.47 -2.60
CA ALA A 191 -3.07 22.22 -2.32
C ALA A 191 -3.76 21.72 -1.04
N LEU A 192 -3.81 20.40 -0.82
CA LEU A 192 -4.40 19.79 0.37
C LEU A 192 -3.61 20.13 1.64
N ALA A 193 -2.28 20.01 1.59
CA ALA A 193 -1.39 20.32 2.69
C ALA A 193 -1.25 21.84 2.96
N GLY A 194 -1.51 22.66 1.95
CA GLY A 194 -1.44 24.12 2.01
C GLY A 194 -2.59 24.75 2.81
N SER A 195 -2.78 26.06 2.62
CA SER A 195 -3.80 26.86 3.33
C SER A 195 -5.02 27.24 2.48
N GLY A 196 -5.10 26.79 1.22
CA GLY A 196 -6.21 27.08 0.30
C GLY A 196 -7.50 26.33 0.64
N ASP A 197 -8.55 26.44 -0.16
CA ASP A 197 -9.83 25.77 0.12
C ASP A 197 -9.71 24.22 0.08
N LEU A 198 -10.27 23.51 1.09
CA LEU A 198 -10.19 22.03 1.16
C LEU A 198 -11.02 21.34 0.07
N LYS A 199 -12.17 21.91 -0.30
CA LYS A 199 -13.05 21.36 -1.33
C LYS A 199 -12.40 21.49 -2.69
N GLU A 200 -11.80 22.63 -2.99
CA GLU A 200 -11.06 22.80 -4.25
C GLU A 200 -9.80 21.91 -4.29
N ALA A 201 -9.05 21.81 -3.18
CA ALA A 201 -7.92 20.88 -3.11
C ALA A 201 -8.33 19.43 -3.36
N TRP A 202 -9.44 18.98 -2.77
CA TRP A 202 -9.94 17.62 -2.98
C TRP A 202 -10.53 17.41 -4.38
N LYS A 203 -11.10 18.44 -4.98
CA LYS A 203 -11.59 18.40 -6.37
C LYS A 203 -10.47 18.13 -7.37
N MET A 204 -9.24 18.59 -7.10
CA MET A 204 -8.08 18.24 -7.92
C MET A 204 -7.83 16.72 -7.94
N PHE A 205 -7.93 16.05 -6.79
CA PHE A 205 -7.85 14.58 -6.73
C PHE A 205 -9.00 13.88 -7.48
N LYS A 206 -10.22 14.42 -7.40
CA LYS A 206 -11.35 13.90 -8.19
C LYS A 206 -11.10 14.01 -9.69
N GLN A 207 -10.51 15.11 -10.16
CA GLN A 207 -10.17 15.27 -11.57
C GLN A 207 -9.14 14.23 -12.01
N VAL A 208 -8.12 13.97 -11.19
CA VAL A 208 -7.15 12.90 -11.44
C VAL A 208 -7.83 11.53 -11.51
N CYS A 209 -8.79 11.23 -10.62
CA CYS A 209 -9.57 9.99 -10.70
C CYS A 209 -10.35 9.83 -12.01
N VAL A 210 -10.99 10.91 -12.49
CA VAL A 210 -11.71 10.88 -13.77
C VAL A 210 -10.75 10.56 -14.91
N CYS A 211 -9.58 11.22 -14.94
CA CYS A 211 -8.58 10.96 -15.96
C CYS A 211 -8.05 9.51 -15.93
N PHE A 212 -7.91 8.88 -14.75
CA PHE A 212 -7.54 7.46 -14.65
C PHE A 212 -8.56 6.53 -15.32
N VAL A 213 -9.86 6.82 -15.15
CA VAL A 213 -10.93 6.03 -15.76
C VAL A 213 -10.93 6.22 -17.28
N ASP A 214 -10.73 7.46 -17.74
CA ASP A 214 -10.76 7.81 -19.16
C ASP A 214 -9.52 7.38 -19.95
N SER A 215 -8.38 7.22 -19.28
CA SER A 215 -7.08 6.90 -19.94
C SER A 215 -6.50 5.54 -19.54
N GLY A 216 -7.20 4.75 -18.72
CA GLY A 216 -6.75 3.43 -18.29
C GLY A 216 -6.81 2.39 -19.43
N PRO A 217 -6.23 1.19 -19.23
CA PRO A 217 -6.25 0.11 -20.24
C PRO A 217 -7.65 -0.27 -20.74
N PHE A 218 -8.71 0.02 -19.97
CA PHE A 218 -10.10 -0.15 -20.38
C PHE A 218 -10.52 0.79 -21.54
N ALA A 219 -9.95 2.00 -21.64
CA ALA A 219 -10.18 2.90 -22.78
C ALA A 219 -9.50 2.40 -24.06
N LEU A 220 -8.33 1.76 -23.94
CA LEU A 220 -7.64 1.13 -25.08
C LEU A 220 -8.37 -0.11 -25.59
N MET A 221 -9.01 -0.90 -24.72
CA MET A 221 -9.88 -2.00 -25.15
C MET A 221 -11.19 -1.52 -25.80
N SER A 222 -11.77 -0.39 -25.34
CA SER A 222 -12.99 0.18 -25.92
C SER A 222 -12.76 0.83 -27.30
N MET A 223 -11.55 1.25 -27.63
CA MET A 223 -11.20 1.80 -28.95
C MET A 223 -10.71 0.72 -29.94
N ALA A 224 -10.50 -0.51 -29.47
CA ALA A 224 -10.03 -1.63 -30.29
C ALA A 224 -11.14 -2.64 -30.67
N CYS A 225 -12.41 -2.34 -30.35
CA CYS A 225 -13.59 -3.09 -30.80
C CYS A 225 -14.43 -2.26 -31.78
#